data_AF-A0AA35UMP4-F1
#
_entry.id   AF-A0AA35UMP4-F1
#
_cell.length_a   1.000
_cell.length_b   1.000
_cell.length_c   1.000
_cell.angle_alpha   90.00
_cell.angle_beta   90.00
_cell.angle_gamma   90.00
#
_symmetry.space_group_name_H-M   'P 1'
#
loop_
_entity.id
_entity.type
_entity.pdbx_description
1 polymer ?
#
loop_
_entity_poly.entity_id
_entity_poly.type
_entity_poly.pdbx_seq_one_letter_code
_entity_poly.pdbx_strand_id
1 'polypeptide(L)' 'MMRMILMVATSVLSACAVGERINTAVTGHTTQCIDGVEYVQFASGASVAYSPDGKIKTCRN' A
#
# COMPACT_ATOMS: atom_id res chain seq x y z
N MET A 1 -15.66 -29.65 11.56
CA MET A 1 -16.19 -28.30 11.27
C MET A 1 -15.31 -27.19 11.84
N MET A 2 -14.96 -27.19 13.15
CA MET A 2 -14.09 -26.17 13.77
C MET A 2 -12.75 -25.92 13.03
N ARG A 3 -12.08 -26.98 12.58
CA ARG A 3 -10.83 -26.89 11.80
C ARG A 3 -10.96 -26.20 10.44
N MET A 4 -12.10 -26.38 9.77
CA MET A 4 -12.34 -25.82 8.44
C MET A 4 -12.60 -24.31 8.54
N ILE A 5 -13.35 -23.90 9.57
CA ILE A 5 -13.59 -22.50 9.91
C ILE A 5 -12.25 -21.80 10.24
N LEU A 6 -11.37 -22.48 10.98
CA LEU A 6 -10.05 -21.93 11.33
C LEU A 6 -9.16 -21.71 10.09
N MET A 7 -9.17 -22.63 9.11
CA MET A 7 -8.39 -22.49 7.87
C MET A 7 -8.93 -21.38 6.95
N VAL A 8 -10.25 -21.21 6.90
CA VAL A 8 -10.86 -20.12 6.12
C VAL A 8 -10.60 -18.77 6.77
N ALA A 9 -10.61 -18.68 8.11
CA ALA A 9 -10.33 -17.43 8.81
C ALA A 9 -8.88 -16.96 8.60
N THR A 10 -7.90 -17.88 8.56
CA THR A 10 -6.49 -17.52 8.36
C THR A 10 -6.14 -17.16 6.92
N SER A 11 -6.87 -17.69 5.93
CA SER A 11 -6.65 -17.35 4.51
C SER A 11 -7.17 -15.96 4.13
N VAL A 12 -8.21 -15.47 4.80
CA VAL A 12 -8.72 -14.10 4.59
C VAL A 12 -7.74 -13.06 5.15
N LEU A 13 -7.07 -13.36 6.27
CA LEU A 13 -6.06 -12.48 6.86
C LEU A 13 -4.81 -12.32 5.98
N SER A 14 -4.36 -13.41 5.33
CA SER A 14 -3.23 -13.34 4.40
C SER A 14 -3.59 -12.65 3.08
N ALA A 15 -4.84 -12.75 2.62
CA ALA A 15 -5.28 -12.09 1.39
C ALA A 15 -5.19 -10.55 1.46
N CYS A 16 -5.47 -9.95 2.62
CA CYS A 16 -5.40 -8.50 2.78
C CYS A 16 -3.95 -7.96 2.69
N ALA A 17 -2.98 -8.68 3.28
CA ALA A 17 -1.57 -8.31 3.23
C ALA A 17 -0.92 -8.57 1.86
N VAL A 18 -1.49 -9.49 1.07
CA VAL A 18 -0.95 -9.87 -0.25
C VAL A 18 -1.45 -8.91 -1.34
N GLY A 19 -2.66 -8.35 -1.23
CA GLY A 19 -3.21 -7.41 -2.22
C GLY A 19 -2.37 -6.14 -2.42
N GLU A 20 -1.95 -5.49 -1.32
CA GLU A 20 -1.05 -4.32 -1.38
C GLU A 20 0.32 -4.71 -1.93
N ARG A 21 0.85 -5.87 -1.53
CA ARG A 21 2.14 -6.37 -2.03
C ARG A 21 2.12 -6.70 -3.52
N ILE A 22 1.01 -7.22 -4.05
CA ILE A 22 0.86 -7.50 -5.49
C ILE A 22 0.83 -6.21 -6.29
N ASN A 23 0.08 -5.18 -5.86
CA ASN A 23 0.10 -3.88 -6.52
C ASN A 23 1.52 -3.28 -6.52
N THR A 24 2.20 -3.34 -5.38
CA THR A 24 3.59 -2.88 -5.25
C THR A 24 4.55 -3.69 -6.14
N ALA A 25 4.28 -4.97 -6.41
CA ALA A 25 5.14 -5.81 -7.24
C ALA A 25 5.08 -5.47 -8.74
N VAL A 26 3.99 -4.86 -9.22
CA VAL A 26 3.82 -4.50 -10.63
C VAL A 26 4.33 -3.08 -10.92
N THR A 27 4.09 -2.13 -10.01
CA THR A 27 4.50 -0.71 -10.16
C THR A 27 5.78 -0.34 -9.40
N GLY A 28 6.28 -1.22 -8.55
CA GLY A 28 7.43 -0.99 -7.66
C GLY A 28 7.11 -0.15 -6.41
N HIS A 29 5.96 0.53 -6.40
CA HIS A 29 5.49 1.39 -5.32
C HIS A 29 3.96 1.55 -5.37
N THR A 30 3.36 1.93 -4.25
CA THR A 30 1.97 2.42 -4.15
C THR A 30 1.97 3.88 -3.73
N THR A 31 0.90 4.62 -4.02
CA THR A 31 0.73 6.01 -3.58
C THR A 31 -0.40 6.13 -2.57
N GLN A 32 -0.19 6.94 -1.54
CA GLN A 32 -1.12 7.17 -0.45
C GLN A 32 -1.25 8.67 -0.20
N CYS A 33 -2.46 9.14 0.12
CA CYS A 33 -2.69 10.52 0.53
C CYS A 33 -2.86 10.57 2.05
N ILE A 34 -1.96 11.27 2.75
CA ILE A 34 -2.00 11.44 4.20
C ILE A 34 -1.82 12.92 4.51
N ASP A 35 -2.78 13.50 5.25
CA ASP A 35 -2.77 14.92 5.65
C ASP A 35 -2.53 15.90 4.49
N GLY A 36 -3.06 15.58 3.30
CA GLY A 36 -2.93 16.40 2.09
C GLY A 36 -1.60 16.26 1.34
N VAL A 37 -0.69 15.41 1.81
CA VAL A 37 0.59 15.09 1.15
C VAL A 37 0.51 13.73 0.47
N GLU A 38 1.02 13.67 -0.77
CA GLU A 38 1.13 12.40 -1.50
C GLU A 38 2.42 11.69 -1.07
N TYR A 39 2.27 10.48 -0.54
CA TYR A 39 3.36 9.59 -0.15
C TYR A 39 3.49 8.45 -1.15
N VAL A 40 4.74 8.08 -1.43
CA VAL A 40 5.12 6.91 -2.20
C VAL A 40 5.60 5.83 -1.24
N GLN A 41 4.90 4.71 -1.23
CA GLN A 41 5.22 3.54 -0.41
C GLN A 41 5.90 2.48 -1.27
N PHE A 42 7.13 2.15 -0.93
CA PHE A 42 7.90 1.04 -1.48
C PHE A 42 7.81 -0.18 -0.55
N ALA A 43 8.23 -1.34 -1.03
CA ALA A 43 8.35 -2.54 -0.20
C ALA A 43 9.35 -2.37 0.96
N SER A 44 10.35 -1.50 0.80
CA SER A 44 11.42 -1.26 1.77
C SER A 44 11.22 -0.03 2.67
N GLY A 45 10.20 0.80 2.42
CA GLY A 45 9.99 2.05 3.16
C GLY A 45 9.09 3.03 2.43
N ALA A 46 8.96 4.25 2.94
CA ALA A 46 8.12 5.30 2.36
C ALA A 46 8.90 6.61 2.16
N SER A 47 8.47 7.42 1.19
CA SER A 47 8.96 8.78 0.96
C SER A 47 7.79 9.69 0.57
N VAL A 48 7.91 10.99 0.80
CA VAL A 48 7.02 11.96 0.16
C VAL A 48 7.26 11.98 -1.35
N ALA A 49 6.19 12.18 -2.12
CA ALA A 49 6.28 12.45 -3.55
C ALA A 49 6.75 13.89 -3.77
N TYR A 50 7.60 14.10 -4.78
CA TYR A 50 8.05 15.42 -5.19
C TYR A 50 7.53 15.78 -6.57
N SER A 51 7.21 17.05 -6.78
CA SER A 51 6.99 17.61 -8.11
C SER A 51 8.31 17.75 -8.87
N PRO A 52 8.30 17.91 -10.20
CA PRO A 52 9.52 18.09 -10.98
C PRO A 52 10.35 19.32 -10.57
N ASP A 53 9.74 20.34 -9.98
CA ASP A 53 10.39 21.52 -9.40
C ASP A 53 10.93 21.30 -7.97
N GLY A 54 10.84 20.07 -7.44
CA GLY A 54 11.41 19.67 -6.16
C GLY A 54 10.57 20.04 -4.94
N LYS A 55 9.31 20.45 -5.12
CA LYS A 55 8.39 20.70 -4.00
C LYS A 55 7.67 19.41 -3.61
N ILE A 56 7.24 19.34 -2.35
CA ILE A 56 6.39 18.24 -1.88
C ILE A 56 5.09 18.28 -2.67
N LYS A 57 4.73 17.14 -3.27
CA LYS A 57 3.49 16.99 -4.02
C LYS A 57 2.33 16.79 -3.06
N THR A 58 1.29 17.62 -3.22
CA THR A 58 0.05 17.51 -2.45
C THR A 58 -0.97 16.65 -3.18
N CYS A 59 -1.91 16.07 -2.45
CA CYS A 59 -2.99 15.32 -3.04
C CYS A 59 -3.87 16.21 -3.92
N ARG A 60 -4.29 15.69 -5.07
CA ARG A 60 -5.29 16.34 -5.92
C ARG A 60 -6.66 15.88 -5.43
N ASN A 61 -7.43 16.80 -4.83
CA ASN A 61 -8.84 16.58 -4.50
C ASN A 61 -9.65 16.24 -5.76
#